data_AF-A0A2P4UI35-F1
#
_entry.id   AF-A0A2P4UI35-F1
#
_cell.length_a   1.000
_cell.length_b   1.000
_cell.length_c   1.000
_cell.angle_alpha   90.00
_cell.angle_beta   90.00
_cell.angle_gamma   90.00
#
_symmetry.space_group_name_H-M   'P 1'
#
loop_
_entity.id
_entity.type
_entity.pdbx_description
1 polymer ?
#
loop_
_entity_poly.entity_id
_entity_poly.type
_entity_poly.pdbx_seq_one_letter_code
_entity_poly.pdbx_strand_id
1 'polypeptide(L)'
;MRQAGRAGIVGLLVAALSAAMWLARPWEPPVSRGDAPQAGRFADPAAPFAGSAAARYADGEFGLVTPRARPMAGFTREELDLAYWHVRRMLSAASLDPRTVYRGDSGPLAGLLEPAQRPELTGGRGRTWITAFVAGTAVPVTGTVKVRGTITARRAGPSVVRVRADHRYVYAVRPPYDAGAVRRVAVRRVTVITIRRVGPAVTLRLERSGFTATGARCAGARLRPDFGPADGRRAARCRAAA
;
A
#
# COMPACT_ATOMS: atom_id res chain seq x y z
N MET A 1 41.85 3.37 66.15
CA MET A 1 42.77 4.30 65.43
C MET A 1 42.85 3.81 63.98
N ARG A 2 42.22 4.53 63.04
CA ARG A 2 42.83 5.34 61.93
C ARG A 2 43.57 4.45 60.90
N GLN A 3 43.45 4.55 59.58
CA GLN A 3 42.75 5.38 58.57
C GLN A 3 42.96 4.62 57.24
N ALA A 4 41.91 4.38 56.44
CA ALA A 4 41.61 5.03 55.16
C ALA A 4 42.70 4.99 54.06
N GLY A 5 42.37 4.33 52.95
CA GLY A 5 43.01 4.49 51.64
C GLY A 5 42.03 4.11 50.52
N ARG A 6 41.24 5.10 50.07
CA ARG A 6 40.34 5.02 48.91
C ARG A 6 41.14 5.26 47.63
N ALA A 7 41.09 4.33 46.67
CA ALA A 7 41.39 4.56 45.25
C ALA A 7 40.87 3.34 44.47
N GLY A 8 40.14 3.41 43.36
CA GLY A 8 39.51 4.49 42.63
C GLY A 8 38.54 3.80 41.66
N ILE A 9 37.29 4.26 41.61
CA ILE A 9 36.28 3.81 40.65
C ILE A 9 36.50 4.59 39.36
N VAL A 10 37.10 4.01 38.32
CA VAL A 10 36.93 4.45 36.92
C VAL A 10 37.24 3.27 36.00
N GLY A 11 36.23 2.72 35.32
CA GLY A 11 36.48 1.68 34.31
C GLY A 11 35.23 1.02 33.73
N LEU A 12 34.70 1.64 32.67
CA LEU A 12 33.76 1.07 31.69
C LEU A 12 32.26 0.96 32.07
N LEU A 13 31.64 2.14 32.20
CA LEU A 13 30.30 2.40 31.63
C LEU A 13 30.36 2.47 30.09
N VAL A 14 30.70 1.38 29.39
CA VAL A 14 30.63 1.34 27.90
C VAL A 14 29.84 0.13 27.36
N ALA A 15 29.40 -0.81 28.21
CA ALA A 15 28.67 -1.99 27.75
C ALA A 15 27.13 -1.83 27.69
N ALA A 16 26.57 -0.65 28.02
CA ALA A 16 25.12 -0.45 28.14
C ALA A 16 24.45 0.37 27.02
N LEU A 17 25.22 0.96 26.08
CA LEU A 17 24.65 1.77 24.98
C LEU A 17 24.55 1.03 23.63
N SER A 18 25.11 -0.17 23.49
CA SER A 18 25.05 -0.94 22.23
C SER A 18 23.74 -1.72 22.05
N ALA A 19 23.01 -2.00 23.13
CA ALA A 19 21.77 -2.78 23.06
C ALA A 19 20.54 -1.91 22.73
N ALA A 20 20.58 -0.59 22.98
CA ALA A 20 19.45 0.31 22.70
C ALA A 20 19.36 0.73 21.22
N MET A 21 20.43 0.55 20.44
CA MET A 21 20.52 1.07 19.07
C MET A 21 20.09 0.07 17.97
N TRP A 22 19.40 -1.00 18.37
CA TRP A 22 18.78 -1.98 17.47
C TRP A 22 17.24 -1.94 17.46
N LEU A 23 16.60 -1.12 18.29
CA LEU A 23 15.13 -1.03 18.39
C LEU A 23 14.52 0.22 17.72
N ALA A 24 15.34 1.16 17.25
CA ALA A 24 14.88 2.45 16.71
C ALA A 24 15.26 2.71 15.24
N ARG A 25 15.82 1.73 14.50
CA ARG A 25 16.06 1.95 13.07
C ARG A 25 14.72 1.89 12.32
N PRO A 26 14.29 2.97 11.63
CA PRO A 26 13.18 2.85 10.70
C PRO A 26 13.55 1.78 9.68
N TRP A 27 12.68 0.80 9.51
CA TRP A 27 12.81 -0.20 8.46
C TRP A 27 12.85 0.52 7.11
N GLU A 28 14.05 0.63 6.54
CA GLU A 28 14.26 1.00 5.15
C GLU A 28 14.39 -0.31 4.36
N PRO A 29 13.36 -0.71 3.59
CA PRO A 29 13.50 -1.89 2.74
C PRO A 29 14.63 -1.64 1.74
N PRO A 30 15.46 -2.64 1.43
CA PRO A 30 16.48 -2.51 0.40
C PRO A 30 15.82 -2.04 -0.90
N VAL A 31 16.25 -0.89 -1.41
CA VAL A 31 15.88 -0.43 -2.74
C VAL A 31 16.47 -1.42 -3.74
N SER A 32 15.64 -2.33 -4.26
CA SER A 32 16.04 -3.22 -5.34
C SER A 32 16.35 -2.36 -6.56
N ARG A 33 17.63 -2.17 -6.89
CA ARG A 33 18.08 -1.47 -8.11
C ARG A 33 17.59 -2.13 -9.41
N GLY A 34 16.99 -3.33 -9.34
CA GLY A 34 16.35 -4.02 -10.47
C GLY A 34 14.91 -3.57 -10.80
N ASP A 35 14.34 -2.60 -10.08
CA ASP A 35 12.97 -2.09 -10.32
C ASP A 35 12.91 -0.96 -11.38
N ALA A 36 14.02 -0.60 -12.03
CA ALA A 36 14.02 0.39 -13.10
C ALA A 36 13.46 -0.24 -14.40
N PRO A 37 12.37 0.28 -14.99
CA PRO A 37 11.94 -0.17 -16.31
C PRO A 37 13.06 0.07 -17.31
N GLN A 38 13.34 -0.91 -18.18
CA GLN A 38 14.20 -0.68 -19.35
C GLN A 38 13.58 0.45 -20.16
N ALA A 39 14.27 1.58 -20.18
CA ALA A 39 13.87 2.77 -20.90
C ALA A 39 13.83 2.47 -22.41
N GLY A 40 12.68 2.69 -23.06
CA GLY A 40 12.61 2.85 -24.52
C GLY A 40 11.72 1.88 -25.31
N ARG A 41 11.20 0.80 -24.73
CA ARG A 41 10.25 -0.10 -25.43
C ARG A 41 8.88 -0.09 -24.77
N PHE A 42 7.84 0.14 -25.57
CA PHE A 42 6.46 -0.14 -25.15
C PHE A 42 6.35 -1.63 -24.82
N ALA A 43 5.49 -1.98 -23.87
CA ALA A 43 5.21 -3.38 -23.62
C ALA A 43 4.38 -3.94 -24.78
N ASP A 44 4.54 -5.21 -25.09
CA ASP A 44 3.67 -5.92 -26.02
C ASP A 44 2.22 -5.88 -25.49
N PRO A 45 1.23 -5.35 -26.24
CA PRO A 45 -0.17 -5.35 -25.84
C PRO A 45 -0.73 -6.75 -25.54
N ALA A 46 -0.23 -7.79 -26.23
CA ALA A 46 -0.67 -9.17 -26.00
C ALA A 46 -0.07 -9.77 -24.72
N ALA A 47 1.12 -9.32 -24.33
CA ALA A 47 1.84 -9.78 -23.16
C ALA A 47 2.34 -8.60 -22.30
N PRO A 48 1.43 -7.77 -21.75
CA PRO A 48 1.79 -6.45 -21.24
C PRO A 48 2.67 -6.50 -19.99
N PHE A 49 2.85 -7.66 -19.35
CA PHE A 49 3.73 -7.84 -18.19
C PHE A 49 5.02 -8.63 -18.49
N ALA A 50 5.19 -9.19 -19.70
CA ALA A 50 6.36 -9.98 -20.08
C ALA A 50 7.67 -9.18 -19.94
N GLY A 51 8.74 -9.84 -19.49
CA GLY A 51 10.03 -9.20 -19.27
C GLY A 51 10.07 -8.22 -18.09
N SER A 52 9.09 -8.26 -17.18
CA SER A 52 9.09 -7.46 -15.94
C SER A 52 8.97 -8.30 -14.69
N ALA A 53 9.38 -7.73 -13.56
CA ALA A 53 9.13 -8.33 -12.25
C ALA A 53 7.64 -8.59 -11.98
N ALA A 54 6.72 -7.85 -12.63
CA ALA A 54 5.28 -8.01 -12.44
C ALA A 54 4.74 -9.30 -13.07
N ALA A 55 5.48 -9.94 -13.99
CA ALA A 55 5.08 -11.22 -14.59
C ALA A 55 4.88 -12.33 -13.53
N ARG A 56 5.62 -12.27 -12.41
CA ARG A 56 5.56 -13.24 -11.30
C ARG A 56 4.58 -12.86 -10.19
N TYR A 57 3.86 -11.74 -10.34
CA TYR A 57 2.89 -11.31 -9.34
C TYR A 57 1.58 -12.05 -9.57
N ALA A 58 0.78 -12.20 -8.51
CA ALA A 58 -0.52 -12.80 -8.59
C ALA A 58 -1.52 -11.87 -9.30
N ASP A 59 -2.58 -12.44 -9.84
CA ASP A 59 -3.61 -11.69 -10.55
C ASP A 59 -4.67 -11.15 -9.59
N GLY A 60 -4.90 -9.83 -9.64
CA GLY A 60 -5.95 -9.15 -8.90
C GLY A 60 -5.98 -9.53 -7.43
N GLU A 61 -7.13 -10.02 -6.97
CA GLU A 61 -7.34 -10.34 -5.56
C GLU A 61 -6.54 -11.55 -5.06
N PHE A 62 -6.02 -12.41 -5.94
CA PHE A 62 -5.15 -13.52 -5.51
C PHE A 62 -3.84 -13.00 -4.88
N GLY A 63 -3.46 -11.76 -5.17
CA GLY A 63 -2.34 -11.08 -4.49
C GLY A 63 -2.70 -10.41 -3.16
N LEU A 64 -3.97 -10.44 -2.74
CA LEU A 64 -4.48 -9.85 -1.48
C LEU A 64 -4.68 -10.93 -0.41
N VAL A 65 -3.60 -11.67 -0.10
CA VAL A 65 -3.64 -12.77 0.87
C VAL A 65 -3.74 -12.23 2.29
N THR A 66 -4.80 -12.64 3.00
CA THR A 66 -5.04 -12.28 4.39
C THR A 66 -4.28 -13.19 5.35
N PRO A 67 -3.91 -12.71 6.55
CA PRO A 67 -3.30 -13.57 7.56
C PRO A 67 -4.32 -14.58 8.09
N ARG A 68 -3.83 -15.74 8.56
CA ARG A 68 -4.68 -16.72 9.27
C ARG A 68 -5.23 -16.08 10.55
N ALA A 69 -6.55 -16.05 10.70
CA ALA A 69 -7.20 -15.53 11.89
C ALA A 69 -6.82 -16.33 13.15
N ARG A 70 -6.51 -15.60 14.22
CA ARG A 70 -6.22 -16.12 15.57
C ARG A 70 -6.88 -15.19 16.58
N PRO A 71 -7.57 -15.71 17.61
CA PRO A 71 -8.20 -14.87 18.63
C PRO A 71 -7.20 -13.89 19.23
N MET A 72 -7.54 -12.60 19.25
CA MET A 72 -6.70 -11.57 19.86
C MET A 72 -7.53 -10.35 20.20
N ALA A 73 -7.08 -9.58 21.19
CA ALA A 73 -7.70 -8.31 21.58
C ALA A 73 -9.21 -8.41 21.91
N GLY A 74 -9.70 -9.57 22.36
CA GLY A 74 -11.13 -9.78 22.65
C GLY A 74 -11.99 -10.06 21.41
N PHE A 75 -11.38 -10.38 20.27
CA PHE A 75 -12.08 -10.92 19.10
C PHE A 75 -11.88 -12.43 19.00
N THR A 76 -12.92 -13.14 18.58
CA THR A 76 -12.84 -14.57 18.24
C THR A 76 -12.08 -14.76 16.92
N ARG A 77 -11.79 -16.02 16.58
CA ARG A 77 -11.18 -16.35 15.30
C ARG A 77 -12.12 -15.99 14.14
N GLU A 78 -13.41 -16.30 14.29
CA GLU A 78 -14.44 -16.12 13.28
C GLU A 78 -14.71 -14.64 13.01
N GLU A 79 -14.74 -13.81 14.05
CA GLU A 79 -14.86 -12.36 13.93
C GLU A 79 -13.68 -11.76 13.15
N LEU A 80 -12.46 -12.22 13.42
CA LEU A 80 -11.27 -11.74 12.71
C LEU A 80 -11.19 -12.26 11.29
N ASP A 81 -11.63 -13.48 11.03
CA ASP A 81 -11.68 -14.04 9.68
C ASP A 81 -12.64 -13.23 8.79
N LEU A 82 -13.84 -12.95 9.29
CA LEU A 82 -14.82 -12.09 8.62
C LEU A 82 -14.31 -10.65 8.45
N ALA A 83 -13.65 -10.08 9.48
CA ALA A 83 -13.05 -8.76 9.38
C ALA A 83 -11.94 -8.72 8.31
N TYR A 84 -11.10 -9.75 8.21
CA TYR A 84 -10.05 -9.82 7.18
C TYR A 84 -10.63 -9.98 5.79
N TRP A 85 -11.75 -10.71 5.63
CA TRP A 85 -12.50 -10.74 4.39
C TRP A 85 -12.97 -9.33 3.98
N HIS A 86 -13.52 -8.56 4.90
CA HIS A 86 -13.90 -7.16 4.64
C HIS A 86 -12.70 -6.27 4.31
N VAL A 87 -11.56 -6.44 5.00
CA VAL A 87 -10.32 -5.74 4.65
C VAL A 87 -9.93 -6.01 3.19
N ARG A 88 -9.93 -7.28 2.76
CA ARG A 88 -9.61 -7.65 1.37
C ARG A 88 -10.56 -6.96 0.39
N ARG A 89 -11.86 -6.91 0.69
CA ARG A 89 -12.84 -6.19 -0.14
C ARG A 89 -12.58 -4.69 -0.22
N MET A 90 -12.21 -4.04 0.89
CA MET A 90 -11.85 -2.62 0.90
C MET A 90 -10.62 -2.34 0.02
N LEU A 91 -9.59 -3.19 0.11
CA LEU A 91 -8.38 -3.07 -0.71
C LEU A 91 -8.68 -3.28 -2.20
N SER A 92 -9.52 -4.26 -2.52
CA SER A 92 -10.00 -4.54 -3.88
C SER A 92 -10.78 -3.36 -4.45
N ALA A 93 -11.78 -2.85 -3.73
CA ALA A 93 -12.55 -1.68 -4.12
C ALA A 93 -11.65 -0.45 -4.34
N ALA A 94 -10.65 -0.24 -3.49
CA ALA A 94 -9.78 0.93 -3.56
C ALA A 94 -8.77 0.92 -4.71
N SER A 95 -8.33 -0.26 -5.16
CA SER A 95 -7.16 -0.37 -6.07
C SER A 95 -7.35 -1.32 -7.25
N LEU A 96 -8.42 -2.12 -7.30
CA LEU A 96 -8.69 -3.10 -8.35
C LEU A 96 -10.01 -2.85 -9.09
N ASP A 97 -11.04 -2.30 -8.44
CA ASP A 97 -12.33 -2.01 -9.10
C ASP A 97 -12.12 -1.06 -10.30
N PRO A 98 -12.49 -1.46 -11.53
CA PRO A 98 -12.28 -0.63 -12.72
C PRO A 98 -12.98 0.72 -12.68
N ARG A 99 -14.13 0.83 -11.99
CA ARG A 99 -14.84 2.11 -11.81
C ARG A 99 -14.00 3.04 -10.95
N THR A 100 -13.38 2.52 -9.89
CA THR A 100 -12.46 3.29 -9.05
C THR A 100 -11.20 3.69 -9.81
N VAL A 101 -10.52 2.71 -10.43
CA VAL A 101 -9.21 2.94 -11.06
C VAL A 101 -9.29 3.83 -12.30
N TYR A 102 -10.27 3.60 -13.18
CA TYR A 102 -10.31 4.27 -14.49
C TYR A 102 -11.35 5.39 -14.57
N ARG A 103 -12.37 5.39 -13.72
CA ARG A 103 -13.40 6.45 -13.68
C ARG A 103 -13.29 7.36 -12.46
N GLY A 104 -12.44 7.01 -11.49
CA GLY A 104 -12.30 7.77 -10.25
C GLY A 104 -13.54 7.71 -9.35
N ASP A 105 -14.40 6.71 -9.55
CA ASP A 105 -15.60 6.47 -8.74
C ASP A 105 -15.20 5.95 -7.36
N SER A 106 -15.53 6.70 -6.31
CA SER A 106 -15.26 6.35 -4.93
C SER A 106 -16.38 5.51 -4.29
N GLY A 107 -17.52 5.36 -4.97
CA GLY A 107 -18.69 4.58 -4.53
C GLY A 107 -18.37 3.14 -4.08
N PRO A 108 -17.51 2.38 -4.81
CA PRO A 108 -17.15 1.02 -4.42
C PRO A 108 -16.51 0.93 -3.03
N LEU A 109 -15.60 1.86 -2.70
CA LEU A 109 -15.01 1.93 -1.37
C LEU A 109 -15.98 2.55 -0.37
N ALA A 110 -16.71 3.61 -0.75
CA ALA A 110 -17.66 4.30 0.13
C ALA A 110 -18.72 3.36 0.71
N GLY A 111 -19.22 2.41 -0.09
CA GLY A 111 -20.18 1.40 0.34
C GLY A 111 -19.64 0.42 1.39
N LEU A 112 -18.32 0.31 1.53
CA LEU A 112 -17.64 -0.56 2.50
C LEU A 112 -17.16 0.18 3.75
N LEU A 113 -17.22 1.51 3.76
CA LEU A 113 -16.84 2.33 4.92
C LEU A 113 -18.02 2.46 5.88
N GLU A 114 -17.69 2.63 7.17
CA GLU A 114 -18.65 3.11 8.16
C GLU A 114 -19.31 4.42 7.67
N PRO A 115 -20.62 4.62 7.86
CA PRO A 115 -21.31 5.83 7.36
C PRO A 115 -20.63 7.13 7.78
N ALA A 116 -20.15 7.21 9.02
CA ALA A 116 -19.44 8.37 9.57
C ALA A 116 -18.08 8.64 8.88
N GLN A 117 -17.47 7.64 8.24
CA GLN A 117 -16.18 7.77 7.56
C GLN A 117 -16.33 8.15 6.07
N ARG A 118 -17.52 8.01 5.47
CA ARG A 118 -17.74 8.33 4.04
C ARG A 118 -17.37 9.78 3.66
N PRO A 119 -17.65 10.81 4.46
CA PRO A 119 -17.23 12.18 4.14
C PRO A 119 -15.71 12.36 4.05
N GLU A 120 -14.93 11.54 4.77
CA GLU A 120 -13.47 11.60 4.71
C GLU A 120 -12.93 11.22 3.33
N LEU A 121 -13.60 10.28 2.64
CA LEU A 121 -13.21 9.76 1.32
C LEU A 121 -13.33 10.83 0.22
N THR A 122 -14.34 11.70 0.31
CA THR A 122 -14.52 12.82 -0.62
C THR A 122 -13.73 14.07 -0.21
N GLY A 123 -13.34 14.16 1.07
CA GLY A 123 -12.49 15.22 1.62
C GLY A 123 -11.00 15.12 1.25
N GLY A 124 -10.22 16.16 1.56
CA GLY A 124 -8.84 16.32 1.08
C GLY A 124 -7.93 15.10 1.29
N ARG A 125 -7.88 14.55 2.51
CA ARG A 125 -7.00 13.43 2.87
C ARG A 125 -7.48 12.07 2.33
N GLY A 126 -8.78 11.79 2.32
CA GLY A 126 -9.29 10.48 1.88
C GLY A 126 -9.29 10.26 0.37
N ARG A 127 -9.10 11.31 -0.44
CA ARG A 127 -8.88 11.17 -1.90
C ARG A 127 -7.69 10.28 -2.25
N THR A 128 -6.73 10.15 -1.35
CA THR A 128 -5.55 9.28 -1.52
C THR A 128 -5.83 7.80 -1.24
N TRP A 129 -6.99 7.47 -0.66
CA TRP A 129 -7.33 6.11 -0.27
C TRP A 129 -7.61 5.20 -1.44
N ILE A 130 -8.03 5.77 -2.57
CA ILE A 130 -8.21 5.06 -3.84
C ILE A 130 -7.02 5.28 -4.78
N THR A 131 -6.81 4.34 -5.68
CA THR A 131 -5.97 4.54 -6.86
C THR A 131 -6.89 4.96 -8.00
N ALA A 132 -6.63 6.11 -8.62
CA ALA A 132 -7.42 6.59 -9.75
C ALA A 132 -6.52 7.27 -10.78
N PHE A 133 -6.71 6.96 -12.06
CA PHE A 133 -6.12 7.71 -13.15
C PHE A 133 -6.88 9.02 -13.40
N VAL A 134 -6.22 10.01 -13.98
CA VAL A 134 -6.89 11.21 -14.49
C VAL A 134 -7.83 10.77 -15.63
N ALA A 135 -9.08 11.23 -15.59
CA ALA A 135 -10.09 10.88 -16.59
C ALA A 135 -9.56 11.18 -18.01
N GLY A 136 -9.79 10.25 -18.94
CA GLY A 136 -9.34 10.37 -20.33
C GLY A 136 -7.84 10.19 -20.55
N THR A 137 -7.05 9.82 -19.53
CA THR A 137 -5.59 9.65 -19.70
C THR A 137 -5.13 8.20 -19.75
N ALA A 138 -5.96 7.24 -19.36
CA ALA A 138 -5.57 5.84 -19.27
C ALA A 138 -6.72 4.93 -19.66
N VAL A 139 -6.45 3.99 -20.57
CA VAL A 139 -7.34 2.88 -20.91
C VAL A 139 -6.64 1.58 -20.50
N PRO A 140 -7.32 0.63 -19.83
CA PRO A 140 -6.75 -0.68 -19.54
C PRO A 140 -6.41 -1.42 -20.83
N VAL A 141 -5.23 -2.04 -20.86
CA VAL A 141 -4.85 -2.99 -21.94
C VAL A 141 -5.39 -4.39 -21.65
N THR A 142 -5.56 -4.70 -20.37
CA THR A 142 -6.15 -5.96 -19.87
C THR A 142 -6.98 -5.67 -18.62
N GLY A 143 -7.95 -6.54 -18.33
CA GLY A 143 -8.70 -6.51 -17.07
C GLY A 143 -7.86 -6.93 -15.86
N THR A 144 -6.66 -7.47 -16.08
CA THR A 144 -5.80 -8.00 -15.02
C THR A 144 -4.85 -6.93 -14.47
N VAL A 145 -4.90 -6.73 -13.15
CA VAL A 145 -3.89 -5.97 -12.40
C VAL A 145 -2.98 -6.96 -11.69
N LYS A 146 -1.66 -6.80 -11.83
CA LYS A 146 -0.68 -7.66 -11.14
C LYS A 146 -0.43 -7.17 -9.72
N VAL A 147 -0.57 -8.04 -8.72
CA VAL A 147 -0.56 -7.69 -7.30
C VAL A 147 0.47 -8.53 -6.52
N ARG A 148 1.28 -7.85 -5.71
CA ARG A 148 2.19 -8.49 -4.75
C ARG A 148 2.26 -7.68 -3.47
N GLY A 149 2.06 -8.32 -2.33
CA GLY A 149 2.15 -7.65 -1.05
C GLY A 149 1.87 -8.56 0.12
N THR A 150 1.65 -7.93 1.27
CA THR A 150 1.37 -8.61 2.53
C THR A 150 0.32 -7.85 3.32
N ILE A 151 -0.56 -8.59 3.99
CA ILE A 151 -1.45 -8.08 5.04
C ILE A 151 -0.97 -8.64 6.38
N THR A 152 -0.77 -7.76 7.36
CA THR A 152 -0.38 -8.12 8.72
C THR A 152 -1.39 -7.58 9.72
N ALA A 153 -1.63 -8.30 10.80
CA ALA A 153 -2.54 -7.89 11.86
C ALA A 153 -1.88 -8.06 13.22
N ARG A 154 -2.08 -7.09 14.12
CA ARG A 154 -1.56 -7.13 15.49
C ARG A 154 -2.52 -6.46 16.47
N ARG A 155 -2.51 -6.92 17.72
CA ARG A 155 -3.17 -6.21 18.83
C ARG A 155 -2.61 -4.79 18.93
N ALA A 156 -3.50 -3.81 19.07
CA ALA A 156 -3.15 -2.39 19.22
C ALA A 156 -3.79 -1.73 20.45
N GLY A 157 -4.63 -2.46 21.19
CA GLY A 157 -5.25 -2.02 22.44
C GLY A 157 -6.24 -3.08 22.96
N PRO A 158 -7.01 -2.76 24.03
CA PRO A 158 -8.21 -3.50 24.37
C PRO A 158 -9.24 -3.36 23.24
N SER A 159 -9.77 -4.46 22.70
CA SER A 159 -10.77 -4.43 21.63
C SER A 159 -10.35 -3.69 20.35
N VAL A 160 -9.05 -3.63 20.07
CA VAL A 160 -8.50 -3.02 18.85
C VAL A 160 -7.42 -3.91 18.22
N VAL A 161 -7.64 -4.28 16.96
CA VAL A 161 -6.64 -4.92 16.10
C VAL A 161 -6.25 -3.94 14.99
N ARG A 162 -4.96 -3.73 14.80
CA ARG A 162 -4.43 -2.92 13.70
C ARG A 162 -3.99 -3.81 12.56
N VAL A 163 -4.59 -3.61 11.40
CA VAL A 163 -4.24 -4.26 10.14
C VAL A 163 -3.38 -3.30 9.31
N ARG A 164 -2.26 -3.79 8.79
CA ARG A 164 -1.40 -3.07 7.84
C ARG A 164 -1.29 -3.89 6.56
N ALA A 165 -1.70 -3.29 5.45
CA ALA A 165 -1.56 -3.83 4.11
C ALA A 165 -0.48 -3.04 3.34
N ASP A 166 0.54 -3.72 2.81
CA ASP A 166 1.61 -3.13 1.98
C ASP A 166 1.65 -3.89 0.65
N HIS A 167 1.15 -3.28 -0.41
CA HIS A 167 0.96 -3.94 -1.71
C HIS A 167 1.55 -3.10 -2.84
N ARG A 168 2.04 -3.78 -3.86
CA ARG A 168 2.35 -3.22 -5.18
C ARG A 168 1.28 -3.70 -6.16
N TYR A 169 0.66 -2.75 -6.84
CA TYR A 169 -0.28 -2.95 -7.94
C TYR A 169 0.39 -2.51 -9.24
N VAL A 170 0.33 -3.32 -10.29
CA VAL A 170 0.87 -2.96 -11.60
C VAL A 170 -0.24 -3.02 -12.63
N TYR A 171 -0.54 -1.85 -13.19
CA TYR A 171 -1.55 -1.64 -14.22
C TYR A 171 -0.88 -1.59 -15.58
N ALA A 172 -1.43 -2.27 -16.58
CA ALA A 172 -1.06 -2.10 -17.97
C ALA A 172 -2.06 -1.17 -18.64
N VAL A 173 -1.59 0.00 -19.07
CA VAL A 173 -2.42 1.08 -19.61
C VAL A 173 -1.86 1.62 -20.91
N ARG A 174 -2.73 2.22 -21.70
CA ARG A 174 -2.41 2.94 -22.94
C ARG A 174 -3.17 4.27 -22.99
N PRO A 175 -2.74 5.25 -23.80
CA PRO A 175 -3.56 6.42 -24.05
C PRO A 175 -4.81 6.01 -24.87
N PRO A 176 -5.91 6.80 -24.81
CA PRO A 176 -7.12 6.50 -25.58
C PRO A 176 -6.90 6.48 -27.10
N TYR A 177 -5.96 7.29 -27.58
CA TYR A 177 -5.72 7.56 -29.01
C TYR A 177 -4.63 6.71 -29.66
N ASP A 178 -3.89 5.89 -28.90
CA ASP A 178 -2.83 5.03 -29.44
C ASP A 178 -2.85 3.66 -28.75
N ALA A 179 -3.13 2.62 -29.53
CA ALA A 179 -3.22 1.24 -29.06
C ALA A 179 -1.86 0.59 -28.74
N GLY A 180 -0.79 1.05 -29.38
CA GLY A 180 0.56 0.50 -29.27
C GLY A 180 1.38 1.06 -28.12
N ALA A 181 1.01 2.24 -27.60
CA ALA A 181 1.73 2.92 -26.52
C ALA A 181 1.47 2.33 -25.11
N VAL A 182 1.70 1.03 -24.93
CA VAL A 182 1.46 0.36 -23.65
C VAL A 182 2.54 0.68 -22.62
N ARG A 183 2.09 1.15 -21.46
CA ARG A 183 2.91 1.46 -20.29
C ARG A 183 2.43 0.68 -19.06
N ARG A 184 3.40 0.30 -18.23
CA ARG A 184 3.14 -0.23 -16.88
C ARG A 184 3.17 0.92 -15.88
N VAL A 185 2.11 1.07 -15.09
CA VAL A 185 2.09 1.96 -13.92
C VAL A 185 2.15 1.11 -12.67
N ALA A 186 3.21 1.26 -11.89
CA ALA A 186 3.39 0.54 -10.64
C ALA A 186 3.07 1.45 -9.44
N VAL A 187 2.14 1.04 -8.60
CA VAL A 187 1.69 1.76 -7.41
C VAL A 187 1.99 0.91 -6.17
N ARG A 188 2.88 1.38 -5.30
CA ARG A 188 3.04 0.81 -3.95
C ARG A 188 2.11 1.58 -3.01
N ARG A 189 1.20 0.87 -2.35
CA ARG A 189 0.25 1.41 -1.38
C ARG A 189 0.47 0.80 -0.01
N VAL A 190 0.41 1.65 1.00
CA VAL A 190 0.40 1.25 2.40
C VAL A 190 -0.90 1.74 3.03
N THR A 191 -1.74 0.81 3.43
CA THR A 191 -3.05 1.07 4.05
C THR A 191 -3.05 0.53 5.47
N VAL A 192 -3.59 1.32 6.40
CA VAL A 192 -3.82 0.89 7.79
C VAL A 192 -5.29 0.98 8.09
N ILE A 193 -5.83 -0.12 8.58
CA ILE A 193 -7.21 -0.28 9.00
C ILE A 193 -7.20 -0.73 10.46
N THR A 194 -8.11 -0.20 11.27
CA THR A 194 -8.37 -0.75 12.61
C THR A 194 -9.65 -1.55 12.59
N ILE A 195 -9.63 -2.69 13.26
CA ILE A 195 -10.81 -3.47 13.62
C ILE A 195 -11.09 -3.15 15.08
N ARG A 196 -12.32 -2.71 15.37
CA ARG A 196 -12.74 -2.25 16.70
C ARG A 196 -14.04 -2.93 17.08
N ARG A 197 -14.30 -2.99 18.38
CA ARG A 197 -15.61 -3.40 18.91
C ARG A 197 -16.36 -2.16 19.39
N VAL A 198 -17.58 -1.96 18.91
CA VAL A 198 -18.50 -0.91 19.35
C VAL A 198 -19.80 -1.59 19.79
N GLY A 199 -19.96 -1.76 21.10
CA GLY A 199 -21.03 -2.61 21.66
C GLY A 199 -20.88 -4.05 21.16
N PRO A 200 -21.93 -4.67 20.58
CA PRO A 200 -21.84 -6.01 20.00
C PRO A 200 -21.17 -6.03 18.62
N ALA A 201 -21.02 -4.88 17.94
CA ALA A 201 -20.59 -4.83 16.55
C ALA A 201 -19.06 -4.82 16.40
N VAL A 202 -18.57 -5.51 15.37
CA VAL A 202 -17.19 -5.41 14.87
C VAL A 202 -17.17 -4.39 13.72
N THR A 203 -16.41 -3.31 13.87
CA THR A 203 -16.32 -2.24 12.86
C THR A 203 -14.91 -2.11 12.30
N LEU A 204 -14.81 -1.67 11.05
CA LEU A 204 -13.55 -1.44 10.34
C LEU A 204 -13.41 0.05 10.00
N ARG A 205 -12.32 0.65 10.46
CA ARG A 205 -12.00 2.04 10.16
C ARG A 205 -10.71 2.13 9.37
N LEU A 206 -10.76 2.73 8.17
CA LEU A 206 -9.57 3.01 7.37
C LEU A 206 -8.90 4.26 7.96
N GLU A 207 -7.75 4.09 8.62
CA GLU A 207 -7.09 5.19 9.35
C GLU A 207 -6.23 6.05 8.43
N ARG A 208 -5.50 5.39 7.53
CA ARG A 208 -4.62 6.04 6.56
C ARG A 208 -4.36 5.15 5.36
N SER A 209 -4.14 5.76 4.21
CA SER A 209 -3.74 5.06 3.01
C SER A 209 -2.93 6.00 2.14
N GLY A 210 -1.65 5.70 1.96
CA GLY A 210 -0.74 6.47 1.14
C GLY A 210 -0.15 5.62 0.04
N PHE A 211 0.35 6.26 -1.02
CA PHE A 211 0.97 5.55 -2.13
C PHE A 211 2.19 6.27 -2.70
N THR A 212 3.01 5.47 -3.37
CA THR A 212 4.01 5.96 -4.33
C THR A 212 3.78 5.32 -5.69
N ALA A 213 3.96 6.08 -6.77
CA ALA A 213 3.82 5.55 -8.13
C ALA A 213 5.09 5.71 -8.97
N THR A 214 5.22 4.85 -9.97
CA THR A 214 6.26 4.83 -11.00
C THR A 214 5.60 4.56 -12.35
N GLY A 215 6.07 5.21 -13.41
CA GLY A 215 5.42 5.19 -14.73
C GLY A 215 4.23 6.16 -14.84
N ALA A 216 4.02 7.03 -13.85
CA ALA A 216 2.99 8.06 -13.83
C ALA A 216 3.40 9.26 -12.97
N ARG A 217 2.86 10.44 -13.27
CA ARG A 217 3.00 11.68 -12.49
C ARG A 217 1.78 11.88 -11.57
N CYS A 218 1.94 12.58 -10.44
CA CYS A 218 0.79 13.02 -9.65
C CYS A 218 0.03 14.13 -10.38
N ALA A 219 -1.30 14.09 -10.30
CA ALA A 219 -2.18 15.21 -10.56
C ALA A 219 -3.15 15.31 -9.37
N GLY A 220 -2.68 15.97 -8.30
CA GLY A 220 -3.30 15.83 -6.97
C GLY A 220 -3.21 14.39 -6.47
N ALA A 221 -4.32 13.81 -6.03
CA ALA A 221 -4.41 12.41 -5.60
C ALA A 221 -4.54 11.40 -6.76
N ARG A 222 -4.64 11.87 -8.02
CA ARG A 222 -4.78 11.01 -9.21
C ARG A 222 -3.45 10.81 -9.93
N LEU A 223 -3.39 9.77 -10.76
CA LEU A 223 -2.23 9.39 -11.55
C LEU A 223 -2.43 9.78 -13.02
N ARG A 224 -1.42 10.41 -13.63
CA ARG A 224 -1.36 10.60 -15.08
C ARG A 224 -0.22 9.74 -15.63
N PRO A 225 -0.49 8.67 -16.40
CA PRO A 225 0.57 7.83 -16.95
C PRO A 225 1.54 8.62 -17.83
N ASP A 226 2.81 8.23 -17.82
CA ASP A 226 3.83 8.81 -18.69
C ASP A 226 3.99 7.95 -19.95
N PHE A 227 3.44 8.41 -21.07
CA PHE A 227 3.57 7.76 -22.38
C PHE A 227 4.72 8.31 -23.22
N GLY A 228 5.45 9.32 -22.72
CA GLY A 228 6.60 9.88 -23.43
C GLY A 228 7.75 8.88 -23.56
N PRO A 229 8.75 9.17 -24.41
CA PRO A 229 9.99 8.42 -24.44
C PRO A 229 10.64 8.41 -23.05
N ALA A 230 11.32 7.32 -22.73
CA ALA A 230 11.97 7.17 -21.44
C ALA A 230 13.34 7.87 -21.48
N ASP A 231 13.34 9.19 -21.37
CA ASP A 231 14.52 10.04 -21.69
C ASP A 231 15.62 10.01 -20.63
N GLY A 232 15.86 8.87 -19.97
CA GLY A 232 16.74 8.80 -18.79
C GLY A 232 16.24 9.62 -17.58
N ARG A 233 15.10 10.31 -17.70
CA ARG A 233 14.42 10.99 -16.59
C ARG A 233 14.06 9.94 -15.55
N ARG A 234 14.50 10.15 -14.30
CA ARG A 234 14.05 9.33 -13.16
C ARG A 234 12.54 9.20 -13.26
N ALA A 235 12.04 7.95 -13.24
CA ALA A 235 10.61 7.71 -13.30
C ALA A 235 9.89 8.66 -12.36
N ALA A 236 8.87 9.36 -12.87
CA ALA A 236 8.09 10.28 -12.07
C ALA A 236 7.66 9.58 -10.77
N ARG A 237 8.17 10.08 -9.63
CA ARG A 237 7.85 9.54 -8.31
C ARG A 237 6.75 10.39 -7.74
N CYS A 238 5.52 9.88 -7.84
CA CYS A 238 4.40 10.45 -7.11
C CYS A 238 4.45 9.94 -5.67
N ARG A 239 4.27 10.80 -4.67
CA ARG A 239 4.04 10.40 -3.28
C ARG A 239 2.82 11.16 -2.76
N ALA A 240 1.81 10.41 -2.34
CA ALA A 240 0.67 10.94 -1.61
C ALA A 240 0.58 10.20 -0.28
N ALA A 241 0.59 10.95 0.82
CA ALA A 241 0.33 10.45 2.15
C ALA A 241 -0.80 11.29 2.76
N ALA A 242 -1.64 10.65 3.55
CA ALA A 242 -2.73 11.27 4.28
C ALA A 242 -2.67 10.81 5.74
#